data_AF-A0A2A2DGZ8-F1
#
_entry.id   AF-A0A2A2DGZ8-F1
#
_cell.length_a   1.000
_cell.length_b   1.000
_cell.length_c   1.000
_cell.angle_alpha   90.00
_cell.angle_beta   90.00
_cell.angle_gamma   90.00
#
_symmetry.space_group_name_H-M   'P 1'
#
loop_
_entity.id
_entity.type
_entity.pdbx_description
1 polymer ?
#
loop_
_entity_poly.entity_id
_entity_poly.type
_entity_poly.pdbx_seq_one_letter_code
_entity_poly.pdbx_strand_id
1 'polypeptide(L)' 'MDRVKNDDLPALHSFVNGLRRDQDAVTAGLSTPWSSGQVEGHVCRVKLLKREGFGRANLDLLRRRIILTA' A
#
# COMPACT_ATOMS: atom_id res chain seq x y z
N MET A 1 -21.87 4.42 2.78
CA MET A 1 -21.20 3.36 3.60
C MET A 1 -22.20 2.61 4.47
N ASP A 2 -23.18 3.29 5.07
CA ASP A 2 -24.08 2.68 6.05
C ASP A 2 -25.02 1.62 5.47
N ARG A 3 -25.43 1.75 4.19
CA ARG A 3 -26.20 0.70 3.49
C ARG A 3 -25.47 -0.65 3.48
N VAL A 4 -24.19 -0.65 3.13
CA VAL A 4 -23.36 -1.87 3.11
C VAL A 4 -23.20 -2.48 4.49
N LYS A 5 -23.19 -1.65 5.56
CA LYS A 5 -23.10 -2.13 6.94
C LYS A 5 -24.41 -2.77 7.43
N ASN A 6 -25.54 -2.29 6.92
CA ASN A 6 -26.87 -2.77 7.29
C ASN A 6 -27.32 -3.98 6.47
N ASP A 7 -26.71 -4.20 5.30
CA ASP A 7 -26.97 -5.36 4.44
C ASP A 7 -25.99 -6.51 4.72
N ASP A 8 -26.41 -7.74 4.41
CA ASP A 8 -25.58 -8.96 4.53
C ASP A 8 -24.59 -9.09 3.35
N LEU A 9 -23.58 -8.22 3.35
CA LEU A 9 -22.53 -8.15 2.33
C LEU A 9 -21.14 -8.31 2.96
N PRO A 10 -20.82 -9.45 3.60
CA PRO A 10 -19.62 -9.62 4.42
C PRO A 10 -18.31 -9.34 3.67
N ALA A 11 -18.28 -9.58 2.35
CA ALA A 11 -17.13 -9.26 1.50
C ALA A 11 -16.82 -7.75 1.41
N LEU A 12 -17.83 -6.89 1.56
CA LEU A 12 -17.68 -5.43 1.44
C LEU A 12 -17.55 -4.72 2.80
N HIS A 13 -17.87 -5.40 3.89
CA HIS A 13 -17.79 -4.82 5.24
C HIS A 13 -16.36 -4.38 5.58
N SER A 14 -15.36 -5.21 5.28
CA SER A 14 -13.95 -4.89 5.52
C SER A 14 -13.49 -3.67 4.71
N PHE A 15 -13.92 -3.59 3.44
CA PHE A 15 -13.61 -2.47 2.55
C PHE A 15 -14.19 -1.16 3.07
N VAL A 16 -15.49 -1.13 3.41
CA VAL A 16 -16.15 0.07 3.92
C VAL A 16 -15.57 0.52 5.26
N ASN A 17 -15.20 -0.43 6.13
CA ASN A 17 -14.55 -0.11 7.40
C ASN A 17 -13.13 0.43 7.22
N GLY A 18 -12.37 -0.07 6.24
CA GLY A 18 -11.09 0.51 5.83
C GLY A 18 -11.26 1.94 5.30
N LEU A 19 -12.14 2.11 4.32
CA LEU A 19 -12.36 3.40 3.67
C LEU A 19 -12.86 4.47 4.65
N ARG A 20 -13.69 4.10 5.63
CA ARG A 20 -14.13 5.01 6.69
C ARG A 20 -13.01 5.41 7.63
N ARG A 21 -12.09 4.50 7.97
CA ARG A 21 -10.92 4.83 8.81
C ARG A 21 -9.96 5.78 8.08
N ASP A 22 -9.83 5.62 6.78
CA ASP A 22 -8.90 6.37 5.94
C ASP A 22 -9.58 7.54 5.18
N GLN A 23 -10.79 7.96 5.62
CA GLN A 23 -11.61 8.94 4.90
C GLN A 23 -10.88 10.25 4.61
N ASP A 24 -10.14 10.77 5.59
CA ASP A 24 -9.39 12.02 5.45
C ASP A 24 -8.25 11.88 4.43
N ALA A 25 -7.52 10.77 4.49
CA ALA A 25 -6.42 10.48 3.56
C ALA A 25 -6.94 10.32 2.12
N VAL A 26 -8.06 9.62 1.94
CA VAL A 26 -8.71 9.44 0.62
C VAL A 26 -9.20 10.78 0.08
N THR A 27 -9.82 11.60 0.94
CA THR A 27 -10.29 12.93 0.56
C THR A 27 -9.11 13.82 0.14
N ALA A 28 -8.02 13.82 0.91
CA ALA A 28 -6.81 14.57 0.59
C ALA A 28 -6.17 14.07 -0.73
N GLY A 29 -6.12 12.76 -0.96
CA GLY A 29 -5.59 12.18 -2.19
C GLY A 29 -6.38 12.54 -3.45
N LEU A 30 -7.67 12.88 -3.32
CA LEU A 30 -8.53 13.29 -4.44
C LEU A 30 -8.66 14.82 -4.60
N SER A 31 -8.43 15.59 -3.54
CA SER A 31 -8.67 17.03 -3.51
C SER A 31 -7.39 17.88 -3.56
N THR A 32 -6.23 17.27 -3.35
CA THR A 32 -4.94 17.97 -3.36
C THR A 32 -4.09 17.56 -4.57
N PRO A 33 -3.12 18.39 -5.00
CA PRO A 33 -2.20 18.01 -6.07
C PRO A 33 -1.11 17.02 -5.62
N TRP A 34 -1.06 16.67 -4.33
CA TRP A 34 -0.02 15.84 -3.75
C TRP A 34 -0.33 14.35 -3.95
N SER A 35 0.69 13.55 -4.22
CA SER A 35 0.56 12.11 -4.45
C SER A 35 1.62 11.31 -3.69
N SER A 36 1.24 10.13 -3.19
CA SER A 36 2.15 9.11 -2.65
C SER A 36 2.90 8.34 -3.75
N GLY A 37 2.63 8.59 -5.04
CA GLY A 37 3.10 7.75 -6.15
C GLY A 37 4.62 7.53 -6.19
N GLN A 38 5.42 8.56 -5.92
CA GLN A 38 6.87 8.41 -5.85
C GLN A 38 7.28 7.46 -4.70
N VAL A 39 6.69 7.63 -3.52
CA VAL A 39 6.96 6.77 -2.36
C VAL A 39 6.54 5.33 -2.64
N GLU A 40 5.35 5.15 -3.21
CA GLU A 40 4.83 3.83 -3.58
C GLU A 40 5.69 3.15 -4.65
N GLY A 41 6.23 3.91 -5.61
CA GLY A 41 7.18 3.41 -6.59
C GLY A 41 8.44 2.83 -5.94
N HIS A 42 9.01 3.54 -4.95
CA HIS A 42 10.16 3.02 -4.19
C HIS A 42 9.79 1.75 -3.41
N VAL A 43 8.62 1.72 -2.75
CA VAL A 43 8.14 0.53 -2.03
C VAL A 43 7.93 -0.65 -2.99
N CYS A 44 7.38 -0.41 -4.18
CA CYS A 44 7.19 -1.43 -5.19
C CYS A 44 8.52 -2.03 -5.65
N ARG A 45 9.52 -1.18 -5.94
CA ARG A 45 10.89 -1.61 -6.28
C ARG A 45 11.52 -2.45 -5.18
N VAL A 46 11.41 -2.02 -3.92
CA VAL A 46 11.93 -2.79 -2.77
C VAL A 46 11.25 -4.15 -2.65
N LYS A 47 9.92 -4.21 -2.81
CA LYS A 47 9.15 -5.47 -2.80
C LYS A 47 9.57 -6.38 -3.96
N LEU A 48 9.86 -5.83 -5.14
CA LEU A 48 10.34 -6.58 -6.30
C LEU A 48 11.71 -7.21 -6.01
N LEU A 49 12.70 -6.43 -5.56
CA LEU A 49 14.03 -6.93 -5.23
C LEU A 49 13.98 -8.05 -4.16
N LYS A 50 13.11 -7.91 -3.16
CA LYS A 50 12.89 -8.96 -2.15
C LYS A 50 12.30 -10.24 -2.76
N ARG A 51 11.36 -10.11 -3.71
CA ARG A 51 10.73 -11.25 -4.42
C ARG A 51 11.69 -11.95 -5.36
N GLU A 52 12.57 -11.24 -6.05
CA GLU A 52 13.64 -11.83 -6.86
C GLU A 52 14.59 -12.70 -6.02
N GLY A 53 14.81 -12.31 -4.76
CA GLY A 53 15.54 -13.13 -3.80
C GLY A 53 14.71 -14.30 -3.23
N PHE A 54 13.51 -14.56 -3.74
CA PHE A 54 12.54 -15.52 -3.21
C PHE A 54 12.30 -15.38 -1.70
N GLY A 55 12.38 -14.15 -1.18
CA GLY A 55 12.28 -13.87 0.26
C GLY A 55 13.47 -14.32 1.11
N ARG A 56 14.54 -14.86 0.50
CA ARG A 56 15.73 -15.36 1.20
C ARG A 56 16.80 -14.30 1.48
N ALA A 57 16.60 -13.08 0.98
CA ALA A 57 17.49 -11.97 1.31
C ALA A 57 17.19 -11.46 2.73
N ASN A 58 18.18 -11.57 3.62
CA ASN A 58 18.16 -10.86 4.90
C ASN A 58 18.25 -9.33 4.67
N LEU A 59 18.05 -8.55 5.72
CA LEU A 59 18.01 -7.09 5.62
C LEU A 59 19.32 -6.51 5.05
N ASP A 60 20.48 -7.07 5.41
CA ASP A 60 21.78 -6.59 4.93
C ASP A 60 21.94 -6.81 3.42
N LEU A 61 21.57 -7.98 2.92
CA LEU A 61 21.61 -8.29 1.50
C LEU A 61 20.59 -7.44 0.73
N LEU A 62 19.37 -7.28 1.24
CA LEU A 62 18.35 -6.46 0.61
C LEU A 62 18.80 -4.99 0.54
N ARG A 63 19.40 -4.45 1.61
CA ARG A 63 19.97 -3.10 1.63
C ARG A 63 21.06 -2.94 0.57
N ARG A 64 22.02 -3.87 0.51
CA ARG A 64 23.08 -3.85 -0.52
C ARG A 64 22.48 -3.85 -1.93
N ARG A 65 21.48 -4.70 -2.19
CA ARG A 65 20.80 -4.75 -3.50
C ARG A 65 20.09 -3.44 -3.81
N ILE A 66 19.37 -2.83 -2.86
CA ILE A 66 18.68 -1.55 -3.08
C ILE A 66 19.66 -0.44 -3.49
N ILE A 67 20.81 -0.35 -2.82
CA ILE A 67 21.85 0.68 -3.06
C ILE A 67 22.57 0.42 -4.39
N LEU A 68 22.94 -0.83 -4.68
CA LEU A 68 23.74 -1.18 -5.86
C LEU A 68 22.93 -1.26 -7.16
N THR A 69 21.61 -1.37 -7.08
CA THR A 69 20.72 -1.39 -8.25
C THR A 69 20.01 -0.05 -8.48
N ALA A 70 20.38 0.99 -7.71
CA ALA A 70 19.90 2.36 -7.89
C ALA A 70 20.67 3.02 -9.02
#